data_AF-A0A6V8STB4-F1
#
_entry.id   AF-A0A6V8STB4-F1
#
_cell.length_a   1.000
_cell.length_b   1.000
_cell.length_c   1.000
_cell.angle_alpha   90.00
_cell.angle_beta   90.00
_cell.angle_gamma   90.00
#
_symmetry.space_group_name_H-M   'P 1'
#
loop_
_entity.id
_entity.type
_entity.pdbx_description
1 polymer ?
#
loop_
_entity_poly.entity_id
_entity_poly.type
_entity_poly.pdbx_seq_one_letter_code
_entity_poly.pdbx_strand_id
1 'polypeptide(L)'
;MPNEYIIRIIKYGVITFIILVITIMIISYNYDVKGFTSMSLGQDWYMVFQFRKKNNSFIIDFGYLSVVIPIIVAIISDFILRLVTRRRGKLRASKAN
;
A
#
# COMPACT_ATOMS: atom_id res chain seq x y z
N MET A 1 23.03 -12.65 1.58
CA MET A 1 23.24 -11.73 0.45
C MET A 1 22.27 -10.55 0.58
N PRO A 2 22.75 -9.31 0.74
CA PRO A 2 21.89 -8.13 0.96
C PRO A 2 20.93 -7.85 -0.22
N ASN A 3 21.27 -8.28 -1.43
CA ASN A 3 20.45 -8.06 -2.64
C ASN A 3 19.10 -8.77 -2.60
N GLU A 4 19.03 -10.01 -2.08
CA GLU A 4 17.76 -10.76 -2.01
C GLU A 4 16.75 -10.09 -1.07
N TYR A 5 17.25 -9.45 -0.01
CA TYR A 5 16.41 -8.71 0.92
C TYR A 5 15.79 -7.47 0.28
N ILE A 6 16.60 -6.69 -0.45
CA ILE A 6 16.16 -5.49 -1.16
C ILE A 6 15.11 -5.86 -2.21
N ILE A 7 15.36 -6.90 -3.00
CA ILE A 7 14.41 -7.39 -4.02
C ILE A 7 13.08 -7.79 -3.38
N ARG A 8 13.11 -8.45 -2.21
CA ARG A 8 11.88 -8.85 -1.51
C ARG A 8 11.07 -7.65 -1.03
N ILE A 9 11.72 -6.62 -0.45
CA ILE A 9 11.02 -5.39 -0.05
C ILE A 9 10.41 -4.71 -1.27
N ILE A 10 11.16 -4.57 -2.36
CA ILE A 10 10.67 -3.95 -3.59
C ILE A 10 9.45 -4.71 -4.10
N LYS A 11 9.49 -6.05 -4.12
CA LYS A 11 8.36 -6.88 -4.53
C LYS A 11 7.11 -6.60 -3.67
N TYR A 12 7.24 -6.56 -2.35
CA TYR A 12 6.11 -6.23 -1.48
C TYR A 12 5.61 -4.81 -1.70
N GLY A 13 6.51 -3.84 -1.86
CA GLY A 13 6.17 -2.45 -2.13
C GLY A 13 5.37 -2.29 -3.43
N VAL A 14 5.82 -2.94 -4.51
CA VAL A 14 5.12 -2.92 -5.80
C VAL A 14 3.74 -3.57 -5.69
N ILE A 15 3.62 -4.73 -5.03
CA ILE A 15 2.33 -5.40 -4.83
C ILE A 15 1.37 -4.50 -4.04
N THR A 16 1.84 -3.93 -2.92
CA THR A 16 1.03 -3.03 -2.10
C THR A 16 0.64 -1.77 -2.85
N PHE A 17 1.53 -1.20 -3.67
CA PHE A 17 1.23 -0.03 -4.50
C PHE A 17 0.13 -0.33 -5.53
N ILE A 18 0.22 -1.46 -6.23
CA ILE A 18 -0.83 -1.88 -7.18
C ILE A 18 -2.17 -2.04 -6.48
N ILE A 19 -2.21 -2.70 -5.31
CA ILE A 19 -3.43 -2.85 -4.51
C ILE A 19 -4.00 -1.49 -4.12
N LEU A 20 -3.14 -0.58 -3.65
CA LEU A 20 -3.55 0.77 -3.25
C LEU A 20 -4.19 1.54 -4.42
N VAL A 21 -3.56 1.50 -5.61
CA VAL A 21 -4.10 2.14 -6.82
C VAL A 21 -5.48 1.58 -7.17
N ILE A 22 -5.63 0.26 -7.17
CA ILE A 22 -6.94 -0.39 -7.43
C ILE A 22 -7.99 0.07 -6.41
N THR A 23 -7.65 0.10 -5.12
CA THR A 23 -8.55 0.59 -4.07
C THR A 23 -8.97 2.04 -4.30
N ILE A 24 -8.02 2.92 -4.64
CA ILE A 24 -8.30 4.33 -4.93
C ILE A 24 -9.22 4.48 -6.15
N MET A 25 -9.02 3.67 -7.19
CA MET A 25 -9.91 3.66 -8.37
C MET A 25 -11.34 3.24 -8.01
N ILE A 26 -11.51 2.20 -7.20
CA ILE A 26 -12.84 1.74 -6.74
C ILE A 26 -13.53 2.83 -5.91
N ILE A 27 -12.81 3.45 -4.98
CA ILE A 27 -13.34 4.54 -4.15
C ILE A 27 -13.73 5.75 -5.01
N SER A 28 -12.88 6.12 -5.96
CA SER A 28 -13.11 7.26 -6.87
C SER A 28 -14.31 7.02 -7.77
N TYR A 29 -14.48 5.80 -8.29
CA TYR A 29 -15.66 5.43 -9.04
C TYR A 29 -16.93 5.54 -8.19
N ASN A 30 -16.89 5.08 -6.94
CA ASN A 30 -18.00 5.25 -6.00
C ASN A 30 -18.32 6.73 -5.74
N TYR A 31 -17.31 7.59 -5.67
CA TYR A 31 -17.53 9.04 -5.54
C TYR A 31 -18.20 9.65 -6.76
N ASP A 32 -17.81 9.23 -7.96
CA ASP A 32 -18.42 9.71 -9.19
C ASP A 32 -19.90 9.29 -9.30
N VAL A 33 -20.21 8.03 -8.99
CA VAL A 33 -21.59 7.50 -8.97
C VAL A 33 -22.47 8.23 -7.95
N LYS A 34 -21.89 8.62 -6.81
CA LYS A 34 -22.59 9.41 -5.78
C LYS A 34 -22.71 10.90 -6.13
N GLY A 35 -22.13 11.34 -7.24
CA GLY A 35 -22.22 12.73 -7.70
C GLY A 35 -21.32 13.70 -6.96
N PHE A 36 -20.27 13.24 -6.26
CA PHE A 36 -19.30 14.15 -5.65
C PHE A 36 -18.51 14.90 -6.72
N THR A 37 -18.19 16.17 -6.44
CA THR A 37 -17.44 17.03 -7.37
C THR A 37 -15.94 17.06 -7.05
N SER A 38 -15.58 17.03 -5.77
CA SER A 38 -14.20 16.85 -5.31
C SER A 38 -14.15 16.18 -3.94
N MET A 39 -13.20 15.27 -3.78
CA MET A 39 -12.90 14.57 -2.52
C MET A 39 -11.40 14.36 -2.42
N SER A 40 -10.84 14.45 -1.21
CA SER A 40 -9.42 14.18 -0.98
C SER A 40 -9.25 13.28 0.23
N LEU A 41 -8.33 12.33 0.14
CA LEU A 41 -7.83 11.60 1.30
C LEU A 41 -6.49 12.20 1.71
N GLY A 42 -6.50 12.98 2.79
CA GLY A 42 -5.36 13.80 3.22
C GLY A 42 -5.35 15.20 2.59
N GLN A 43 -4.31 15.98 2.90
CA GLN A 43 -4.14 17.37 2.47
C GLN A 43 -2.63 17.67 2.30
N ASP A 44 -2.29 18.60 1.41
CA ASP A 44 -0.92 19.05 1.16
C ASP A 44 0.09 17.88 1.02
N TRP A 45 1.15 17.91 1.82
CA TRP A 45 2.23 16.91 1.79
C TRP A 45 1.80 15.53 2.30
N TYR A 46 0.70 15.44 3.06
CA TYR A 46 0.12 14.18 3.54
C TYR A 46 -1.09 13.74 2.69
N MET A 47 -1.25 14.27 1.48
CA MET A 47 -2.26 13.80 0.54
C MET A 47 -1.90 12.40 0.03
N VAL A 48 -2.88 11.50 0.07
CA VAL A 48 -2.80 10.17 -0.56
C VAL A 48 -3.34 10.26 -1.98
N PHE A 49 -4.56 10.77 -2.14
CA PHE A 49 -5.12 11.05 -3.45
C PHE A 49 -6.18 12.16 -3.37
N GLN A 50 -6.39 12.84 -4.49
CA GLN A 50 -7.48 13.77 -4.70
C GLN A 50 -8.29 13.36 -5.91
N PHE A 51 -9.58 13.14 -5.70
CA PHE A 51 -10.59 12.98 -6.73
C PHE A 51 -11.14 14.35 -7.15
N ARG A 52 -11.22 14.57 -8.46
CA ARG A 52 -11.87 15.75 -9.05
C ARG A 52 -12.73 15.35 -10.25
N LYS A 53 -14.01 15.70 -10.22
CA LYS A 53 -14.92 15.53 -11.35
C LYS A 53 -14.61 16.58 -12.41
N LYS A 54 -14.50 16.16 -13.66
CA LYS A 54 -14.24 17.02 -14.81
C LYS A 54 -15.20 16.67 -15.94
N ASN A 55 -16.26 17.46 -16.07
CA ASN A 55 -17.33 17.26 -17.05
C ASN A 55 -17.91 15.83 -16.96
N ASN A 56 -17.68 15.00 -17.99
CA ASN A 56 -18.12 13.59 -18.09
C ASN A 56 -17.07 12.57 -17.64
N SER A 57 -15.96 13.00 -17.06
CA SER A 57 -14.92 12.12 -16.53
C SER A 57 -14.49 12.55 -15.13
N PHE A 58 -13.62 11.75 -14.52
CA PHE A 58 -12.96 12.10 -13.27
C PHE A 58 -11.45 12.02 -13.42
N ILE A 59 -10.76 12.80 -12.60
CA ILE A 59 -9.30 12.81 -12.46
C ILE A 59 -8.98 12.37 -11.04
N ILE A 60 -7.92 11.57 -10.93
CA ILE A 60 -7.34 11.17 -9.65
C ILE A 60 -5.90 11.68 -9.64
N ASP A 61 -5.61 12.63 -8.75
CA ASP A 61 -4.27 13.13 -8.49
C ASP A 61 -3.69 12.33 -7.32
N PHE A 62 -2.54 11.69 -7.51
CA PHE A 62 -1.86 10.94 -6.44
C PHE A 62 -0.89 11.85 -5.69
N GLY A 63 -0.97 11.84 -4.36
CA GLY A 63 -0.04 12.58 -3.50
C GLY A 63 1.12 11.71 -3.01
N TYR A 64 2.11 12.29 -2.34
CA TYR A 64 3.32 11.60 -1.91
C TYR A 64 3.05 10.38 -1.02
N LEU A 65 2.02 10.43 -0.17
CA LEU A 65 1.70 9.29 0.70
C LEU A 65 1.22 8.06 -0.06
N SER A 66 0.72 8.20 -1.29
CA SER A 66 0.40 7.04 -2.13
C SER A 66 1.62 6.16 -2.44
N VAL A 67 2.83 6.74 -2.38
CA VAL A 67 4.10 6.02 -2.58
C VAL A 67 4.72 5.61 -1.24
N VAL A 68 4.67 6.50 -0.24
CA VAL A 68 5.27 6.25 1.08
C VAL A 68 4.56 5.10 1.83
N ILE A 69 3.22 5.04 1.76
CA ILE A 69 2.44 3.99 2.45
C ILE A 69 2.87 2.58 2.00
N PRO A 70 2.92 2.24 0.69
CA PRO A 70 3.41 0.94 0.23
C PRO A 70 4.82 0.59 0.70
N ILE A 71 5.73 1.57 0.75
CA ILE A 71 7.11 1.35 1.23
C ILE A 71 7.10 0.98 2.71
N ILE A 72 6.37 1.74 3.54
CA ILE A 72 6.25 1.46 4.98
C ILE A 72 5.61 0.08 5.20
N VAL A 73 4.52 -0.23 4.49
CA VAL A 73 3.84 -1.53 4.58
C VAL A 73 4.76 -2.67 4.15
N ALA A 74 5.58 -2.50 3.11
CA ALA A 74 6.55 -3.49 2.67
C ALA A 74 7.61 -3.78 3.74
N ILE A 75 8.14 -2.75 4.39
CA ILE A 75 9.12 -2.87 5.48
C ILE A 75 8.50 -3.60 6.68
N ILE A 76 7.29 -3.21 7.10
CA ILE A 76 6.59 -3.85 8.21
C ILE A 76 6.26 -5.31 7.89
N SER A 77 5.81 -5.60 6.66
CA SER A 77 5.47 -6.96 6.23
C SER A 77 6.69 -7.88 6.29
N ASP A 78 7.85 -7.40 5.84
CA ASP A 78 9.10 -8.13 5.96
C ASP A 78 9.49 -8.38 7.43
N PHE A 79 9.38 -7.36 8.27
CA PHE A 79 9.69 -7.49 9.70
C PHE A 79 8.80 -8.53 10.39
N ILE A 80 7.49 -8.52 10.12
CA ILE A 80 6.53 -9.51 10.64
C ILE A 80 6.90 -10.92 10.15
N LEU A 81 7.19 -11.11 8.87
CA LEU A 81 7.58 -12.40 8.30
C LEU A 81 8.85 -12.96 8.96
N ARG A 82 9.84 -12.11 9.24
CA ARG A 82 11.05 -12.52 9.97
C ARG A 82 10.75 -12.97 11.39
N LEU A 83 9.91 -12.22 12.12
CA LEU A 83 9.51 -12.58 13.48
C LEU A 83 8.76 -13.91 13.50
N VAL A 84 7.81 -14.12 12.58
CA VAL A 84 7.02 -15.36 12.48
C VAL A 84 7.92 -16.54 12.13
N THR A 85 8.84 -16.40 11.17
CA THR A 85 9.77 -17.46 10.78
C THR A 85 10.70 -17.85 11.94
N ARG A 86 11.22 -16.88 12.69
CA ARG A 86 12.04 -17.14 13.88
C ARG A 86 11.27 -17.89 14.97
N ARG A 87 10.00 -17.53 15.22
CA ARG A 87 9.14 -18.23 16.19
C ARG A 87 8.86 -19.68 15.76
N ARG A 88 8.54 -19.90 14.48
CA ARG A 88 8.33 -21.26 13.94
C ARG A 88 9.59 -22.13 14.00
N GLY A 89 10.76 -21.55 13.76
CA GLY A 89 12.05 -22.25 13.91
C GLY A 89 12.30 -22.74 15.33
N LYS A 90 12.07 -21.89 16.34
CA LYS A 90 12.18 -22.28 17.76
C LYS A 90 11.20 -23.38 18.16
N LEU A 91 9.95 -23.32 17.68
CA LEU A 91 8.94 -24.35 17.97
C LEU A 91 9.27 -25.71 17.34
N ARG A 92 9.87 -25.73 16.14
CA ARG A 92 10.34 -26.98 15.52
C ARG A 92 11.55 -27.57 16.24
N ALA A 93 12.51 -26.74 16.64
CA ALA A 93 13.67 -27.18 17.42
C ALA A 93 13.25 -27.75 18.80
N SER A 94 12.25 -27.15 19.45
CA SER A 94 11.70 -27.64 20.72
C SER A 94 10.90 -28.94 20.62
N LYS A 95 10.43 -29.33 19.42
CA LYS A 95 9.75 -30.62 19.20
C LYS A 95 10.69 -31.74 18.76
N ALA A 96 11.94 -31.40 18.42
CA ALA A 96 12.96 -32.34 17.97
C ALA A 96 13.89 -32.80 19.11
N ASN A 97 13.83 -32.13 20.27
CA ASN A 97 14.36 -32.59 21.56
C ASN A 97 13.23 -33.21 22.38
#